data_AF-A0A833VG63-F1
#
_entry.id   AF-A0A833VG63-F1
#
_cell.length_a   1.000
_cell.length_b   1.000
_cell.length_c   1.000
_cell.angle_alpha   90.00
_cell.angle_beta   90.00
_cell.angle_gamma   90.00
#
_symmetry.space_group_name_H-M   'P 1'
#
loop_
_entity.id
_entity.type
_entity.pdbx_description
1 polymer ?
#
loop_
_entity_poly.entity_id
_entity_poly.type
_entity_poly.pdbx_seq_one_letter_code
_entity_poly.pdbx_strand_id
1 'polypeptide(L)' 'MRSTVIGSRHEITGVVTKVGSGVTNFKVRDRVGVGCIYASCRNCEFCEASEENYCDQV' A
#
# COMPACT_ATOMS: atom_id res chain seq x y z
N MET A 1 8.09 1.84 3.11
CA MET A 1 8.45 1.12 1.86
C MET A 1 8.54 2.17 0.77
N ARG A 2 9.73 2.52 0.27
CA ARG A 2 9.80 3.31 -0.98
C ARG A 2 9.59 2.31 -2.10
N SER A 3 8.36 2.22 -2.62
CA SER A 3 8.11 1.48 -3.85
C SER A 3 8.49 2.39 -5.01
N THR A 4 9.56 2.05 -5.72
CA THR A 4 10.13 2.88 -6.80
C THR A 4 9.33 2.78 -8.11
N VAL A 5 8.24 2.00 -8.15
CA VAL A 5 7.40 1.87 -9.35
C VAL A 5 5.93 1.82 -8.95
N ILE A 6 5.20 2.89 -9.25
CA ILE A 6 3.73 2.89 -9.36
C ILE A 6 3.40 3.56 -10.70
N GLY A 7 3.57 2.81 -11.79
CA GLY A 7 3.13 3.18 -13.15
C GLY A 7 1.92 2.34 -13.55
N SER A 8 1.75 1.98 -14.83
CA SER A 8 0.65 1.12 -15.33
C SER A 8 0.63 -0.32 -14.77
N ARG A 9 1.45 -0.64 -13.76
CA ARG A 9 1.53 -1.95 -13.12
C ARG A 9 0.84 -1.89 -11.77
N HIS A 10 -0.10 -2.80 -11.57
CA HIS A 10 -0.97 -2.87 -10.40
C HIS A 10 -1.09 -4.31 -9.85
N GLU A 11 -0.21 -5.20 -10.34
CA GLU A 11 -0.05 -6.58 -9.89
C GLU A 11 1.44 -6.81 -9.63
N ILE A 12 1.93 -6.27 -8.52
CA ILE A 12 3.35 -6.27 -8.18
C ILE A 12 3.59 -7.29 -7.08
N THR A 13 4.61 -8.12 -7.22
CA THR A 13 5.14 -8.96 -6.14
C THR A 13 6.63 -8.70 -5.95
N GLY A 14 7.13 -8.88 -4.73
CA GLY A 14 8.54 -8.63 -4.44
C GLY A 14 8.93 -8.95 -3.01
N VAL A 15 10.13 -8.50 -2.63
CA VAL A 15 10.72 -8.70 -1.30
C VAL A 15 11.06 -7.35 -0.70
N VAL A 16 10.71 -7.14 0.57
CA VAL A 16 11.00 -5.90 1.31
C VAL A 16 12.51 -5.76 1.52
N THR A 17 13.10 -4.71 0.96
CA THR A 17 14.54 -4.39 1.14
C THR A 17 14.80 -3.37 2.24
N LYS A 18 13.83 -2.50 2.56
CA LYS A 18 13.91 -1.48 3.61
C LYS A 18 12.52 -1.07 4.12
N VAL A 19 12.43 -0.82 5.42
CA VAL A 19 11.24 -0.29 6.10
C VAL A 19 11.51 1.10 6.69
N GLY A 20 10.45 1.89 6.86
CA GLY A 20 10.53 3.19 7.57
C GLY A 20 10.42 2.97 9.09
N SER A 21 10.80 3.97 9.88
CA SER A 21 10.84 3.86 11.35
C SER A 21 9.48 3.58 12.01
N GLY A 22 8.37 4.01 11.42
CA GLY A 22 7.02 3.78 11.93
C GLY A 22 6.31 2.54 11.37
N VAL A 23 6.98 1.69 10.59
CA VAL A 23 6.37 0.50 9.99
C VAL A 23 6.41 -0.66 10.98
N THR A 24 5.24 -1.20 11.34
CA THR A 24 5.12 -2.34 12.26
C THR A 24 4.66 -3.63 11.57
N ASN A 25 3.99 -3.51 10.41
CA ASN A 25 3.32 -4.64 9.75
C ASN A 25 4.23 -5.44 8.79
N PHE A 26 5.46 -4.98 8.54
CA PHE A 26 6.40 -5.61 7.61
C PHE A 26 7.83 -5.54 8.14
N LYS A 27 8.65 -6.52 7.79
CA LYS A 27 10.10 -6.55 8.07
C LYS A 27 10.89 -6.77 6.78
N VAL A 28 12.18 -6.45 6.84
CA VAL A 28 13.11 -6.74 5.74
C VAL A 28 13.11 -8.24 5.46
N ARG A 29 13.14 -8.60 4.17
CA ARG A 29 13.04 -9.96 3.60
C ARG A 29 11.64 -10.56 3.54
N ASP A 30 10.59 -9.88 3.99
CA ASP A 30 9.22 -10.35 3.76
C ASP A 30 8.87 -10.36 2.27
N ARG A 31 8.12 -11.38 1.84
CA ARG A 31 7.48 -11.41 0.52
C ARG A 31 6.19 -10.61 0.59
N VAL A 32 5.98 -9.70 -0.36
CA VAL A 32 4.84 -8.78 -0.37
C VAL A 32 4.26 -8.64 -1.77
N GLY A 33 2.98 -8.29 -1.83
CA GLY A 33 2.28 -7.89 -3.04
C GLY A 33 1.74 -6.47 -2.90
N VAL A 34 1.63 -5.75 -4.03
CA VAL A 34 0.95 -4.45 -4.12
C VAL A 34 -0.06 -4.54 -5.25
N GLY A 35 -1.32 -4.30 -4.91
CA GLY A 35 -2.45 -4.26 -5.85
C GLY A 35 -2.66 -2.87 -6.47
N CYS A 36 -3.88 -2.60 -6.91
CA CYS A 36 -4.27 -1.33 -7.54
C CYS A 36 -4.26 -0.14 -6.58
N ILE A 37 -4.53 -0.39 -5.30
CA ILE A 37 -4.70 0.65 -4.29
C ILE A 37 -3.38 0.80 -3.54
N TYR A 38 -2.75 1.97 -3.64
CA TYR A 38 -1.51 2.27 -2.92
C TYR A 38 -1.70 3.26 -1.76
N ALA A 39 -2.76 4.06 -1.80
CA ALA A 39 -3.10 5.05 -0.77
C ALA A 39 -4.59 5.41 -0.83
N SER A 40 -5.10 5.96 0.29
CA SER A 40 -6.44 6.50 0.48
C SER A 40 -6.41 7.49 1.66
N CYS A 41 -7.45 8.30 1.86
CA CYS A 41 -7.49 9.30 2.94
C CYS A 41 -7.60 8.71 4.37
N ARG A 42 -8.10 7.47 4.49
CA ARG A 42 -8.30 6.72 5.75
C ARG A 42 -9.29 7.32 6.75
N ASN A 43 -10.16 8.23 6.33
CA ASN A 43 -11.12 8.90 7.24
C ASN A 43 -12.52 9.17 6.64
N CYS A 44 -12.80 8.73 5.40
CA CYS A 44 -14.13 8.80 4.81
C CYS A 44 -14.93 7.52 5.09
N GLU A 45 -16.25 7.56 4.83
CA GLU A 45 -17.16 6.43 5.05
C GLU A 45 -16.70 5.14 4.36
N PHE A 46 -16.17 5.24 3.14
CA PHE A 46 -15.64 4.09 2.41
C PHE A 46 -14.38 3.51 3.06
N CYS A 47 -13.47 4.36 3.56
CA CYS A 47 -12.28 3.88 4.25
C CYS A 47 -12.62 3.20 5.58
N GLU A 48 -13.58 3.73 6.33
CA GLU A 48 -14.05 3.11 7.58
C GLU A 48 -14.77 1.78 7.31
N ALA A 49 -15.44 1.65 6.16
CA ALA A 49 -16.07 0.43 5.69
C ALA A 49 -15.10 -0.58 5.05
N SER A 50 -13.78 -0.30 4.99
CA SER A 50 -12.79 -1.12 4.27
C SER A 50 -13.07 -1.26 2.76
N GLU A 51 -13.63 -0.21 2.16
CA GLU A 51 -13.90 -0.05 0.74
C GLU A 51 -13.03 1.05 0.13
N GLU A 52 -11.72 1.04 0.39
CA GLU A 52 -10.80 2.11 -0.01
C GLU A 52 -10.75 2.36 -1.52
N ASN A 53 -11.22 1.41 -2.34
CA ASN A 53 -11.38 1.56 -3.78
C ASN A 53 -12.44 2.60 -4.20
N TYR A 54 -13.36 2.97 -3.31
CA TYR A 54 -14.34 4.05 -3.54
C TYR A 54 -13.92 5.38 -2.93
N CYS A 55 -12.76 5.44 -2.27
CA CYS A 55 -12.22 6.67 -1.75
C CYS A 55 -11.86 7.62 -2.91
N ASP A 56 -12.35 8.85 -2.85
CA ASP A 56 -12.15 9.90 -3.84
C ASP A 56 -10.97 10.82 -3.50
N GLN A 57 -10.29 10.57 -2.38
CA GLN A 57 -9.20 11.41 -1.85
C GLN A 57 -7.95 10.56 -1.50
N VAL A 58 -6.76 11.12 -1.75
CA VAL A 58 -5.45 10.52 -1.40
C VAL A 58 -4.60 11.54 -0.66
#